data_AF-A0A0D6LJ64-F1
#
_entry.id   AF-A0A0D6LJ64-F1
#
_cell.length_a   1.000
_cell.length_b   1.000
_cell.length_c   1.000
_cell.angle_alpha   90.00
_cell.angle_beta   90.00
_cell.angle_gamma   90.00
#
_symmetry.space_group_name_H-M   'P 1'
#
loop_
_entity.id
_entity.type
_entity.pdbx_description
1 polymer ?
#
loop_
_entity_poly.entity_id
_entity_poly.type
_entity_poly.pdbx_seq_one_letter_code
_entity_poly.pdbx_strand_id
1 'polypeptide(L)'
;MSLNGTHDTEQQVYEPSDLIVSVVFCCYILYTAAIVIGIPCNAFVLFRMCRLSKKCADMYSNGVGLCLFVMAIADIGSLCSILVHYILSIHTETQLVLDYIGTDAVNAVCKIATFSMHISTFVSIWSWLLMSTLRYLSVYHPLLYIRLWKLPTKHLWAE
;
A
#
# COMPACT_ATOMS: atom_id res chain seq x y z
N MET A 1 -66.45 -5.48 7.60
CA MET A 1 -65.27 -4.69 8.00
C MET A 1 -64.06 -5.55 7.68
N SER A 2 -63.42 -5.25 6.55
CA SER A 2 -62.43 -6.10 5.89
C SER A 2 -61.09 -5.36 5.89
N LEU A 3 -60.05 -5.98 6.46
CA LEU A 3 -58.73 -6.19 5.87
C LEU A 3 -57.74 -6.57 6.97
N ASN A 4 -57.54 -7.88 7.07
CA ASN A 4 -56.40 -8.52 7.69
C ASN A 4 -55.15 -8.16 6.86
N GLY A 5 -54.21 -7.43 7.45
CA GLY A 5 -52.94 -7.07 6.84
C GLY A 5 -51.79 -7.60 7.68
N THR A 6 -51.57 -8.91 7.65
CA THR A 6 -50.31 -9.53 8.03
C THR A 6 -49.22 -8.97 7.11
N HIS A 7 -48.49 -7.97 7.61
CA HIS A 7 -47.17 -7.65 7.09
C HIS A 7 -46.20 -8.72 7.60
N ASP A 8 -46.23 -9.87 6.93
CA ASP A 8 -45.11 -10.81 6.91
C ASP A 8 -43.92 -10.04 6.34
N THR A 9 -43.10 -9.49 7.23
CA THR A 9 -41.78 -9.01 6.85
C THR A 9 -40.98 -10.28 6.66
N GLU A 10 -40.98 -10.80 5.43
CA GLU A 10 -40.11 -11.88 5.00
C GLU A 10 -38.69 -11.53 5.45
N GLN A 11 -38.28 -12.17 6.54
CA GLN A 11 -36.91 -12.20 7.00
C GLN A 11 -36.20 -13.04 5.94
N GLN A 12 -35.83 -12.37 4.84
CA GLN A 12 -35.13 -12.94 3.71
C GLN A 12 -33.83 -13.52 4.25
N VAL A 13 -33.85 -14.81 4.54
CA VAL A 13 -32.68 -15.61 4.90
C VAL A 13 -31.78 -15.51 3.68
N TYR A 14 -30.81 -14.61 3.76
CA TYR A 14 -29.80 -14.40 2.73
C TYR A 14 -28.89 -15.63 2.78
N GLU A 15 -29.26 -16.69 2.05
CA GLU A 15 -28.33 -17.79 1.74
C GLU A 15 -27.18 -17.17 0.93
N PRO A 16 -25.96 -17.13 1.47
CA PRO A 16 -24.84 -16.59 0.72
C PRO A 16 -24.59 -17.52 -0.47
N SER A 17 -24.68 -17.00 -1.69
CA SER A 17 -24.35 -17.76 -2.89
C SER A 17 -22.94 -18.37 -2.73
N ASP A 18 -22.75 -19.63 -3.12
CA ASP A 18 -21.43 -20.31 -3.08
C ASP A 18 -20.31 -19.47 -3.72
N LEU A 19 -20.68 -18.65 -4.71
CA LEU A 19 -19.80 -17.66 -5.35
C LEU A 19 -19.20 -16.66 -4.35
N ILE A 20 -20.01 -16.09 -3.45
CA ILE A 20 -19.58 -15.08 -2.48
C ILE A 20 -18.59 -15.70 -1.50
N VAL A 21 -18.90 -16.88 -0.98
CA VAL A 21 -18.02 -17.61 -0.05
C VAL A 21 -16.69 -17.94 -0.73
N SER A 22 -16.73 -18.43 -1.97
CA SER A 22 -15.53 -18.73 -2.76
C SER A 22 -14.65 -17.50 -3.01
N VAL A 23 -15.26 -16.37 -3.37
CA VAL A 23 -14.55 -15.11 -3.60
C VAL A 23 -13.91 -14.61 -2.32
N VAL A 24 -14.64 -14.59 -1.21
CA VAL A 24 -14.12 -14.16 0.10
C VAL A 24 -12.94 -15.03 0.52
N PHE A 25 -13.06 -16.36 0.40
CA PHE A 25 -11.97 -17.29 0.71
C PHE A 25 -10.73 -17.05 -0.16
N CYS A 26 -10.93 -16.86 -1.47
CA CYS A 26 -9.86 -16.54 -2.40
C CYS A 26 -9.14 -15.23 -2.02
N CYS A 27 -9.92 -14.18 -1.68
CA CYS A 27 -9.37 -12.91 -1.23
C CYS A 27 -8.52 -13.06 0.04
N TYR A 28 -8.98 -13.85 1.03
CA TYR A 28 -8.20 -14.11 2.24
C TYR A 28 -6.86 -14.81 1.94
N ILE A 29 -6.83 -15.78 1.03
CA ILE A 29 -5.60 -16.44 0.58
C ILE A 29 -4.66 -15.45 -0.11
N LEU A 30 -5.18 -14.62 -1.01
CA LEU A 30 -4.36 -13.64 -1.72
C LEU A 30 -3.78 -12.58 -0.76
N TYR A 31 -4.57 -12.10 0.20
CA TYR A 31 -4.08 -11.14 1.19
C TYR A 31 -3.02 -11.75 2.11
N THR A 32 -3.20 -12.98 2.58
CA THR A 32 -2.18 -13.67 3.39
C THR A 32 -0.88 -13.89 2.60
N ALA A 33 -0.98 -14.36 1.35
CA ALA A 33 0.19 -14.51 0.48
C ALA A 33 0.91 -13.17 0.24
N ALA A 34 0.16 -12.09 -0.02
CA ALA A 34 0.71 -10.76 -0.23
C ALA A 34 1.44 -10.23 1.01
N ILE A 35 0.91 -10.47 2.21
CA ILE A 35 1.55 -10.07 3.48
C ILE A 35 2.84 -10.89 3.71
N VAL A 36 2.73 -12.21 3.62
CA VAL A 36 3.84 -13.14 3.92
C VAL A 36 5.01 -12.97 2.96
N ILE A 37 4.75 -12.70 1.68
CA ILE A 37 5.80 -12.49 0.68
C ILE A 37 6.21 -11.01 0.64
N GLY A 38 5.24 -10.10 0.66
CA GLY A 38 5.48 -8.67 0.44
C GLY A 38 6.27 -7.99 1.55
N ILE A 39 6.01 -8.30 2.82
CA ILE A 39 6.74 -7.70 3.94
C ILE A 39 8.23 -8.04 3.89
N PRO A 40 8.65 -9.33 3.85
CA PRO A 40 10.07 -9.67 3.82
C PRO A 40 10.75 -9.21 2.52
N CYS A 41 10.08 -9.28 1.37
CA CYS A 41 10.65 -8.80 0.11
C CYS A 41 10.93 -7.29 0.15
N ASN A 42 9.95 -6.48 0.56
CA ASN A 42 10.13 -5.02 0.64
C ASN A 42 11.11 -4.63 1.76
N ALA A 43 11.09 -5.32 2.90
CA ALA A 43 12.06 -5.10 3.98
C ALA A 43 13.49 -5.47 3.55
N PHE A 44 13.67 -6.54 2.78
CA PHE A 44 14.96 -6.92 2.22
C PHE A 44 15.50 -5.88 1.24
N VAL A 45 14.64 -5.37 0.34
CA VAL A 45 15.00 -4.28 -0.57
C VAL A 45 15.40 -3.04 0.23
N LEU A 46 14.60 -2.65 1.22
CA LEU A 46 14.88 -1.51 2.09
C LEU A 46 16.22 -1.68 2.82
N PHE A 47 16.47 -2.84 3.42
CA PHE A 47 17.73 -3.15 4.10
C PHE A 47 18.93 -3.06 3.15
N ARG A 48 18.81 -3.65 1.96
CA ARG A 48 19.87 -3.62 0.94
C ARG A 48 20.14 -2.20 0.47
N MET A 49 19.10 -1.40 0.25
CA MET A 49 19.22 0.01 -0.18
C MET A 49 19.80 0.89 0.93
N CYS A 50 19.34 0.75 2.18
CA CYS A 50 19.93 1.42 3.34
C CYS A 50 21.42 1.09 3.50
N ARG A 51 21.80 -0.18 3.31
CA ARG A 51 23.20 -0.61 3.40
C ARG A 51 24.07 -0.02 2.28
N LEU A 52 23.54 0.08 1.06
CA LEU A 52 24.23 0.67 -0.09
C LEU A 52 24.37 2.19 0.06
N SER A 53 23.31 2.86 0.53
CA SER A 53 23.30 4.30 0.83
C SER A 53 24.39 4.68 1.84
N LYS A 54 24.56 3.89 2.91
CA LYS A 54 25.60 4.10 3.93
C LYS A 54 27.03 3.91 3.42
N LYS A 55 27.25 3.08 2.40
CA LYS A 55 28.60 2.79 1.86
C LYS A 55 29.01 3.74 0.73
N CYS A 56 28.07 4.20 -0.10
CA CYS A 56 28.33 5.07 -1.25
C CYS A 56 27.15 6.03 -1.48
N ALA A 57 27.06 7.10 -0.70
CA ALA A 57 25.97 8.08 -0.81
C ALA A 57 25.92 8.76 -2.20
N ASP A 58 27.08 9.10 -2.78
CA ASP A 58 27.16 9.74 -4.10
C ASP A 58 26.68 8.84 -5.25
N MET A 59 26.89 7.53 -5.14
CA MET A 59 26.43 6.56 -6.15
C MET A 59 24.97 6.16 -5.95
N TYR A 60 24.47 6.23 -4.71
CA TYR A 60 23.06 6.03 -4.36
C TYR A 60 22.20 7.25 -4.73
N SER A 61 22.79 8.44 -4.74
CA SER A 61 22.14 9.66 -5.22
C SER A 61 21.72 9.56 -6.67
N ASN A 62 22.30 8.68 -7.50
CA ASN A 62 21.78 8.42 -8.83
C ASN A 62 20.37 7.82 -8.71
N GLY A 63 19.35 8.68 -8.82
CA GLY A 63 17.96 8.58 -8.32
C GLY A 63 17.16 7.32 -8.50
N VAL A 64 17.67 6.35 -9.26
CA VAL A 64 17.13 5.00 -9.32
C VAL A 64 17.09 4.36 -7.93
N GLY A 65 18.15 4.52 -7.12
CA GLY A 65 18.17 4.01 -5.74
C GLY A 65 17.13 4.67 -4.85
N LEU A 66 16.95 5.99 -5.00
CA LEU A 66 15.95 6.76 -4.26
C LEU A 66 14.50 6.38 -4.66
N CYS A 67 14.23 6.16 -5.95
CA CYS A 67 12.93 5.66 -6.42
C CYS A 67 12.60 4.29 -5.82
N LEU A 68 13.55 3.35 -5.85
CA LEU A 68 13.35 2.00 -5.30
C LEU A 68 13.11 2.03 -3.79
N PHE A 69 13.79 2.95 -3.08
CA PHE A 69 13.60 3.15 -1.65
C PHE A 69 12.22 3.71 -1.31
N VAL A 70 11.79 4.76 -2.01
CA VAL A 70 10.47 5.37 -1.82
C VAL A 70 9.36 4.37 -2.14
N MET A 71 9.51 3.59 -3.21
CA MET A 71 8.58 2.51 -3.58
C MET A 71 8.48 1.46 -2.46
N ALA A 72 9.61 0.92 -1.98
CA ALA A 72 9.62 -0.09 -0.92
C ALA A 72 9.00 0.42 0.40
N ILE A 73 9.21 1.70 0.75
CA ILE A 73 8.59 2.31 1.94
C ILE A 73 7.08 2.43 1.76
N ALA A 74 6.61 2.92 0.61
CA ALA A 74 5.19 3.04 0.33
C ALA A 74 4.49 1.67 0.36
N ASP A 75 5.15 0.65 -0.19
CA ASP A 75 4.63 -0.71 -0.21
C ASP A 75 4.58 -1.32 1.20
N ILE A 76 5.61 -1.13 2.04
CA ILE A 76 5.56 -1.52 3.46
C ILE A 76 4.39 -0.82 4.18
N GLY A 77 4.21 0.48 3.96
CA GLY A 77 3.10 1.24 4.55
C GLY A 77 1.73 0.69 4.15
N SER A 78 1.55 0.35 2.88
CA SER A 78 0.32 -0.24 2.37
C SER A 78 0.07 -1.65 2.92
N LEU A 79 1.09 -2.51 2.95
CA LEU A 79 1.01 -3.87 3.50
C LEU A 79 0.71 -3.86 5.01
N CYS A 80 1.30 -2.93 5.77
CA CYS A 80 0.96 -2.73 7.17
C CYS A 80 -0.50 -2.32 7.35
N SER A 81 -1.01 -1.41 6.50
CA SER A 81 -2.42 -0.98 6.54
C SER A 81 -3.37 -2.15 6.23
N ILE A 82 -3.03 -2.97 5.24
CA ILE A 82 -3.78 -4.19 4.88
C ILE A 82 -3.72 -5.23 6.02
N LEU A 83 -2.57 -5.38 6.68
CA LEU A 83 -2.41 -6.29 7.82
C LEU A 83 -3.28 -5.89 9.01
N VAL A 84 -3.35 -4.59 9.34
CA VAL A 84 -4.24 -4.10 10.40
C VAL A 84 -5.71 -4.38 10.04
N HIS A 85 -6.10 -4.13 8.79
CA HIS A 85 -7.45 -4.43 8.32
C HIS A 85 -7.76 -5.95 8.37
N TYR A 86 -6.79 -6.78 7.99
CA TYR A 86 -6.89 -8.24 8.02
C TYR A 86 -7.09 -8.78 9.45
N ILE A 87 -6.30 -8.30 10.41
CA ILE A 87 -6.42 -8.68 11.83
C ILE A 87 -7.78 -8.23 12.38
N LEU A 88 -8.19 -6.99 12.08
CA LEU A 88 -9.48 -6.46 12.49
C LEU A 88 -10.64 -7.27 11.89
N SER A 89 -10.54 -7.64 10.61
CA SER A 89 -11.54 -8.45 9.92
C SER A 89 -11.73 -9.83 10.56
N ILE A 90 -10.64 -10.54 10.90
CA ILE A 90 -10.72 -11.82 11.60
C ILE A 90 -11.30 -11.66 13.01
N HIS A 91 -10.93 -10.61 13.73
CA HIS A 91 -11.39 -10.38 15.10
C HIS A 91 -12.81 -9.82 15.19
N THR A 92 -13.37 -9.28 14.10
CA THR A 92 -14.75 -8.76 14.05
C THR A 92 -15.80 -9.88 14.08
N GLU A 93 -15.46 -11.12 13.71
CA GLU A 93 -16.39 -12.27 13.87
C GLU A 93 -16.71 -12.58 15.34
N THR A 94 -15.84 -12.21 16.27
CA THR A 94 -16.16 -12.16 17.70
C THR A 94 -16.98 -10.91 17.99
N GLN A 95 -18.31 -11.05 18.03
CA GLN A 95 -19.34 -10.03 18.31
C GLN A 95 -19.04 -9.04 19.46
N LEU A 96 -18.06 -9.33 20.33
CA LEU A 96 -17.58 -8.48 21.41
C LEU A 96 -16.79 -7.22 20.96
N VAL A 97 -16.19 -7.23 19.76
CA VAL A 97 -15.29 -6.15 19.32
C VAL A 97 -16.04 -5.05 18.56
N LEU A 98 -17.12 -5.39 17.86
CA LEU A 98 -17.93 -4.41 17.12
C LEU A 98 -18.59 -3.39 18.06
N ASP A 99 -18.92 -3.82 19.28
CA ASP A 99 -19.47 -2.98 20.35
C ASP A 99 -18.37 -2.13 21.04
N TYR A 100 -17.11 -2.58 21.02
CA TYR A 100 -15.97 -1.88 21.65
C TYR A 100 -15.27 -0.87 20.72
N ILE A 101 -15.10 -1.23 19.45
CA ILE A 101 -14.39 -0.42 18.45
C ILE A 101 -15.35 0.54 17.73
N GLY A 102 -16.63 0.18 17.63
CA GLY A 102 -17.64 0.97 16.94
C GLY A 102 -17.55 0.85 15.41
N THR A 103 -18.70 0.95 14.76
CA THR A 103 -18.85 0.92 13.29
C THR A 103 -18.07 2.04 12.59
N ASP A 104 -17.87 3.17 13.27
CA ASP A 104 -17.14 4.31 12.73
C ASP A 104 -15.64 4.02 12.57
N ALA A 105 -15.03 3.29 13.49
CA ALA A 105 -13.61 2.98 13.43
C ALA A 105 -13.28 1.93 12.37
N VAL A 106 -14.12 0.89 12.20
CA VAL A 106 -13.95 -0.07 11.09
C VAL A 106 -14.09 0.61 9.73
N ASN A 107 -15.03 1.55 9.59
CA ASN A 107 -15.21 2.36 8.39
C ASN A 107 -14.00 3.27 8.13
N ALA A 108 -13.49 3.92 9.17
CA ALA A 108 -12.28 4.74 9.08
C ALA A 108 -11.06 3.92 8.64
N VAL A 109 -10.84 2.74 9.24
CA VAL A 109 -9.73 1.83 8.88
C VAL A 109 -9.87 1.37 7.42
N CYS A 110 -11.06 0.99 6.97
CA CYS A 110 -11.31 0.61 5.58
C CYS A 110 -10.98 1.75 4.60
N LYS A 111 -11.40 2.98 4.93
CA LYS A 111 -11.12 4.17 4.12
C LYS A 111 -9.62 4.49 4.07
N ILE A 112 -8.92 4.37 5.20
CA ILE A 112 -7.47 4.56 5.29
C ILE A 112 -6.73 3.48 4.49
N ALA A 113 -7.13 2.20 4.59
CA ALA A 113 -6.52 1.12 3.85
C ALA A 113 -6.67 1.31 2.33
N THR A 114 -7.88 1.69 1.89
CA THR A 114 -8.16 2.00 0.48
C THR A 114 -7.32 3.18 -0.02
N PHE A 115 -7.26 4.25 0.77
CA PHE A 115 -6.42 5.41 0.46
C PHE A 115 -4.92 5.03 0.38
N SER A 116 -4.43 4.25 1.34
CA SER A 116 -3.04 3.77 1.39
C SER A 116 -2.69 2.94 0.14
N MET A 117 -3.60 2.08 -0.32
CA MET A 117 -3.44 1.32 -1.55
C MET A 117 -3.35 2.21 -2.80
N HIS A 118 -4.19 3.25 -2.88
CA HIS A 118 -4.11 4.24 -3.96
C HIS A 118 -2.80 5.03 -3.95
N ILE A 119 -2.32 5.40 -2.75
CA ILE A 119 -1.03 6.09 -2.62
C ILE A 119 0.14 5.19 -3.02
N SER A 120 0.19 3.94 -2.55
CA SER A 120 1.26 3.00 -2.95
C SER A 120 1.27 2.74 -4.46
N THR A 121 0.11 2.54 -5.08
CA THR A 121 0.02 2.34 -6.54
C THR A 121 0.43 3.59 -7.32
N PHE A 122 0.00 4.77 -6.89
CA PHE A 122 0.43 6.04 -7.48
C PHE A 122 1.95 6.23 -7.36
N VAL A 123 2.49 6.12 -6.14
CA VAL A 123 3.93 6.24 -5.86
C VAL A 123 4.73 5.24 -6.69
N SER A 124 4.24 4.01 -6.82
CA SER A 124 4.86 3.00 -7.68
C SER A 124 4.90 3.45 -9.14
N ILE A 125 3.78 3.88 -9.72
CA ILE A 125 3.72 4.36 -11.11
C ILE A 125 4.70 5.51 -11.33
N TRP A 126 4.73 6.50 -10.44
CA TRP A 126 5.67 7.62 -10.55
C TRP A 126 7.13 7.19 -10.40
N SER A 127 7.40 6.25 -9.50
CA SER A 127 8.75 5.70 -9.32
C SER A 127 9.22 4.94 -10.55
N TRP A 128 8.33 4.19 -11.23
CA TRP A 128 8.61 3.53 -12.50
C TRP A 128 8.86 4.51 -13.64
N LEU A 129 8.04 5.56 -13.74
CA LEU A 129 8.21 6.63 -14.72
C LEU A 129 9.54 7.35 -14.51
N LEU A 130 9.86 7.69 -13.26
CA LEU A 130 11.11 8.37 -12.91
C LEU A 130 12.31 7.46 -13.19
N MET A 131 12.24 6.18 -12.81
CA MET A 131 13.29 5.19 -13.12
C MET A 131 13.53 5.06 -14.63
N SER A 132 12.46 5.02 -15.43
CA SER A 132 12.54 4.93 -16.89
C SER A 132 13.15 6.19 -17.50
N THR A 133 12.72 7.36 -17.01
CA THR A 133 13.26 8.67 -17.44
C THR A 133 14.74 8.80 -17.10
N LEU A 134 15.16 8.35 -15.92
CA LEU A 134 16.57 8.36 -15.52
C LEU A 134 17.43 7.47 -16.40
N ARG A 135 16.94 6.28 -16.77
CA ARG A 135 17.65 5.42 -17.73
C ARG A 135 17.75 6.07 -19.10
N TYR A 136 16.66 6.66 -19.59
CA TYR A 136 16.67 7.40 -20.85
C TYR A 136 17.69 8.55 -20.84
N LEU A 137 17.67 9.37 -19.80
CA LEU A 137 18.58 10.51 -19.66
C LEU A 137 20.04 10.07 -19.55
N SER A 138 20.31 8.94 -18.87
CA SER A 138 21.67 8.40 -18.74
C SER A 138 22.28 7.95 -20.08
N VAL A 139 21.44 7.51 -21.03
CA VAL A 139 21.88 7.02 -22.35
C VAL A 139 22.02 8.18 -23.34
N TYR A 140 21.00 9.04 -23.44
CA TYR A 140 20.95 10.06 -24.49
C TYR A 140 21.59 11.40 -24.09
N HIS A 141 21.61 11.74 -22.79
CA HIS A 141 22.17 13.02 -22.30
C HIS A 141 22.96 12.84 -21.00
N PRO A 142 24.14 12.19 -21.04
CA PRO A 142 24.94 11.90 -19.85
C PRO A 142 25.37 13.17 -19.09
N LEU A 143 25.58 14.29 -19.79
CA LEU A 143 25.92 15.57 -19.17
C LEU A 143 24.75 16.18 -18.38
N LEU A 144 23.52 16.05 -18.87
CA LEU A 144 22.32 16.48 -18.13
C LEU A 144 22.06 15.58 -16.93
N TYR A 145 22.26 14.27 -17.10
CA TYR A 145 22.19 13.31 -16.00
C TYR A 145 23.16 13.69 -14.88
N ILE A 146 24.44 13.93 -15.19
CA ILE A 146 25.44 14.35 -14.19
C ILE A 146 25.07 15.71 -13.57
N ARG A 147 24.54 16.66 -14.36
CA ARG A 147 24.14 17.99 -13.87
C ARG A 147 22.95 17.94 -12.91
N LEU A 148 21.96 17.07 -13.18
CA LEU A 148 20.82 16.85 -12.28
C LEU A 148 21.28 16.36 -10.90
N TRP A 149 22.28 15.48 -10.88
CA TRP A 149 22.83 14.89 -9.64
C TRP A 149 23.89 15.76 -8.95
N LYS A 150 24.54 16.68 -9.69
CA LYS A 150 25.52 17.63 -9.15
C LYS A 150 24.94 19.01 -8.87
N LEU A 151 23.62 19.18 -8.82
CA LEU A 151 23.05 20.49 -8.51
C LEU A 151 23.61 20.96 -7.15
N PRO A 152 24.35 22.08 -7.13
CA PRO A 152 24.96 22.54 -5.91
C PRO A 152 23.82 23.10 -5.04
N THR A 153 23.49 22.42 -3.96
CA THR A 153 22.78 22.98 -2.80
C THR A 153 23.62 24.05 -2.07
N LYS A 154 24.68 24.58 -2.71
CA LYS A 154 25.67 25.48 -2.13
C LYS A 154 25.33 26.97 -2.28
N HIS A 155 24.12 27.34 -2.69
CA HIS A 155 23.78 28.76 -2.92
C HIS A 155 22.66 29.29 -2.01
N LEU A 156 22.29 28.56 -0.95
CA LEU A 156 21.18 28.94 -0.06
C LEU A 156 21.59 29.23 1.39
N TRP A 157 22.88 29.37 1.68
CA TRP A 157 23.40 29.76 3.01
C TRP A 157 24.63 30.68 2.88
N ALA A 158 24.49 31.76 2.12
CA ALA A 158 25.45 32.86 2.10
C ALA A 158 24.72 34.15 2.48
N GLU A 159 24.28 34.22 3.73
CA GLU A 159 24.07 35.45 4.50
C GLU A 159 24.59 35.23 5.92
#